data_AF-A0A946TFR2-F1
#
_entry.id   AF-A0A946TFR2-F1
#
_cell.length_a   1.000
_cell.length_b   1.000
_cell.length_c   1.000
_cell.angle_alpha   90.00
_cell.angle_beta   90.00
_cell.angle_gamma   90.00
#
_symmetry.space_group_name_H-M   'P 1'
#
loop_
_entity.id
_entity.type
_entity.pdbx_description
1 polymer ?
#
loop_
_entity_poly.entity_id
_entity_poly.type
_entity_poly.pdbx_seq_one_letter_code
_entity_poly.pdbx_strand_id
1 'polypeptide(L)'
;MELQRILAKDSRAAMDKVLELYGQDALVVSNKKANEKTEIIVAIEVPPETEKTLSEMQVAPVDLPEFDFSDAVDFDQVMESHVFKTTPVADDHCYTSAPDLSLQADRSFAAASNPIINDRDHLQAREIVDLVKQEFEVMRREFKLSQQLDAWSGTRAVSDLMRPLVEAFNETGMPVGLRALLSDTINGCADLNSALEEITQILGNGIDHLPLLDDMQGIHLIAGSSGSGKSLMTGRLAKQKALRCDSQDVAIISYNDSRFGAWNQTQLIGSQAGVDCFRANTPEMLEQLLQELGSRSLILIDTAGVDVQAQIKELNKLLPEAQKHLVVAADASEASVNRQLKAGSGDWDSIMLSRLEDEIRPWPVINALLNTRIPISVSASEPSIAAAPVALTGHDLADHSLTNLPIA
;
A
#
# COMPACT_ATOMS: atom_id res chain seq x y z
N MET A 1 -7.77 19.30 -8.21
CA MET A 1 -7.58 19.48 -6.76
C MET A 1 -6.10 19.60 -6.49
N GLU A 2 -5.69 20.57 -5.68
CA GLU A 2 -4.29 20.80 -5.27
C GLU A 2 -4.12 20.52 -3.77
N LEU A 3 -3.00 19.92 -3.37
CA LEU A 3 -2.67 19.75 -1.96
C LEU A 3 -1.77 20.88 -1.49
N GLN A 4 -2.14 21.59 -0.42
CA GLN A 4 -1.32 22.63 0.20
C GLN A 4 -0.91 22.31 1.64
N ARG A 5 0.34 22.66 1.96
CA ARG A 5 0.96 22.46 3.27
C ARG A 5 0.91 23.74 4.10
N ILE A 6 0.26 23.66 5.26
CA ILE A 6 0.19 24.76 6.23
C ILE A 6 0.99 24.40 7.49
N LEU A 7 1.86 25.31 7.91
CA LEU A 7 2.63 25.21 9.15
C LEU A 7 2.20 26.31 10.13
N ALA A 8 1.89 25.92 11.37
CA ALA A 8 1.59 26.85 12.45
C ALA A 8 2.17 26.38 13.80
N LYS A 9 2.14 27.25 14.81
CA LYS A 9 2.67 26.99 16.14
C LYS A 9 1.98 25.83 16.87
N ASP A 10 0.68 25.63 16.62
CA ASP A 10 -0.14 24.60 17.24
C ASP A 10 -1.29 24.22 16.29
N SER A 11 -1.97 23.10 16.58
CA SER A 11 -3.03 22.58 15.70
C SER A 11 -4.21 23.53 15.56
N ARG A 12 -4.46 24.37 16.56
CA ARG A 12 -5.56 25.34 16.52
C ARG A 12 -5.23 26.48 15.57
N ALA A 13 -4.04 27.06 15.68
CA ALA A 13 -3.55 28.08 14.77
C ALA A 13 -3.35 27.55 13.32
N ALA A 14 -3.05 26.26 13.15
CA ALA A 14 -3.00 25.64 11.83
C ALA A 14 -4.41 25.55 11.24
N MET A 15 -5.40 25.07 12.00
CA MET A 15 -6.78 24.95 11.54
C MET A 15 -7.44 26.32 11.31
N ASP A 16 -7.17 27.32 12.15
CA ASP A 16 -7.64 28.69 11.96
C ASP A 16 -7.11 29.27 10.63
N LYS A 17 -5.86 28.98 10.27
CA LYS A 17 -5.30 29.34 8.95
C LYS A 17 -5.94 28.58 7.79
N VAL A 18 -6.27 27.30 7.98
CA VAL A 18 -7.00 26.52 6.96
C VAL A 18 -8.38 27.16 6.70
N LEU A 19 -9.10 27.52 7.76
CA LEU A 19 -10.40 28.17 7.68
C LEU A 19 -10.33 29.57 7.07
N GLU A 20 -9.29 30.35 7.40
CA GLU A 20 -9.07 31.69 6.84
C GLU A 20 -8.72 31.65 5.35
N LEU A 21 -7.91 30.66 4.92
CA LEU A 21 -7.44 30.56 3.53
C LEU A 21 -8.42 29.83 2.60
N TYR A 22 -9.14 28.82 3.11
CA TYR A 22 -9.92 27.89 2.28
C TYR A 22 -11.37 27.68 2.73
N GLY A 23 -11.82 28.37 3.78
CA GLY A 23 -13.20 28.29 4.26
C GLY A 23 -13.53 27.02 5.05
N GLN A 24 -14.81 26.86 5.40
CA GLN A 24 -15.28 25.78 6.29
C GLN A 24 -15.32 24.39 5.63
N ASP A 25 -15.27 24.34 4.29
CA ASP A 25 -15.40 23.10 3.51
C ASP A 25 -14.04 22.46 3.15
N ALA A 26 -12.95 22.95 3.74
CA ALA A 26 -11.59 22.48 3.47
C ALA A 26 -11.34 21.05 3.99
N LEU A 27 -10.90 20.15 3.11
CA LEU A 27 -10.60 18.76 3.46
C LEU A 27 -9.16 18.62 3.98
N VAL A 28 -9.02 18.35 5.27
CA VAL A 28 -7.71 18.06 5.89
C VAL A 28 -7.34 16.59 5.66
N VAL A 29 -6.27 16.36 4.91
CA VAL A 29 -5.78 15.02 4.53
C VAL A 29 -4.81 14.46 5.58
N SER A 30 -4.05 15.32 6.26
CA SER A 30 -3.10 14.91 7.28
C SER A 30 -2.85 16.02 8.29
N ASN A 31 -2.67 15.64 9.57
CA ASN A 31 -2.27 16.53 10.65
C ASN A 31 -1.16 15.86 11.45
N LYS A 32 0.04 16.46 11.46
CA LYS A 32 1.20 15.92 12.17
C LYS A 32 1.95 17.02 12.91
N LYS A 33 2.38 16.71 14.13
CA LYS A 33 3.22 17.60 14.93
C LYS A 33 4.69 17.39 14.54
N ALA A 34 5.38 18.45 14.12
CA ALA A 34 6.78 18.42 13.68
C ALA A 34 7.54 19.64 14.23
N ASN A 35 8.66 19.40 14.93
CA ASN A 35 9.59 20.43 15.44
C ASN A 35 8.90 21.64 16.11
N GLU A 36 8.12 21.37 17.16
CA GLU A 36 7.35 22.35 17.95
C GLU A 36 6.25 23.11 17.20
N LYS A 37 5.99 22.73 15.95
CA LYS A 37 4.92 23.28 15.10
C LYS A 37 3.97 22.16 14.67
N THR A 38 2.78 22.53 14.22
CA THR A 38 1.80 21.61 13.65
C THR A 38 1.73 21.84 12.15
N GLU A 39 1.82 20.73 11.41
CA GLU A 39 1.73 20.66 9.97
C GLU A 39 0.38 20.06 9.59
N ILE A 40 -0.35 20.77 8.73
CA ILE A 40 -1.61 20.32 8.16
C ILE A 40 -1.50 20.32 6.64
N ILE A 41 -1.93 19.22 6.01
CA ILE A 41 -2.06 19.09 4.55
C ILE A 41 -3.53 19.17 4.20
N VAL A 42 -3.89 20.08 3.31
CA VAL A 42 -5.27 20.33 2.89
C VAL A 42 -5.43 20.08 1.40
N ALA A 43 -6.51 19.42 1.00
CA ALA A 43 -6.91 19.31 -0.39
C ALA A 43 -7.88 20.44 -0.77
N ILE A 44 -7.54 21.19 -1.82
CA ILE A 44 -8.31 22.33 -2.31
C ILE A 44 -8.85 21.97 -3.70
N GLU A 45 -10.15 22.13 -3.89
CA GLU A 45 -10.75 22.17 -5.22
C GLU A 45 -10.45 23.52 -5.87
N VAL A 46 -9.83 23.50 -7.05
CA VAL A 46 -9.71 24.70 -7.87
C VAL A 46 -11.07 24.90 -8.54
N PRO A 47 -11.80 25.99 -8.28
CA PRO A 47 -13.07 26.23 -8.96
C PRO A 47 -12.83 26.40 -10.47
N PRO A 48 -13.79 25.97 -11.32
CA PRO A 48 -13.64 26.03 -12.76
C PRO A 48 -13.88 27.47 -13.25
N GLU A 49 -12.90 28.34 -13.08
CA GLU A 49 -12.86 29.64 -13.77
C GLU A 49 -11.85 29.63 -14.93
N THR A 50 -11.95 28.61 -15.78
CA THR A 50 -11.32 28.61 -17.10
C THR A 50 -12.28 28.13 -18.21
N GLU A 51 -13.59 28.14 -17.98
CA GLU A 51 -14.60 27.76 -18.99
C GLU A 51 -15.46 28.94 -19.50
N LYS A 52 -15.29 30.16 -18.96
CA LYS A 52 -16.10 31.33 -19.37
C LYS A 52 -15.52 32.19 -20.48
N THR A 53 -14.30 31.96 -20.95
CA THR A 53 -13.72 32.71 -22.08
C THR A 53 -13.87 32.03 -23.44
N LEU A 54 -14.36 30.78 -23.49
CA LEU A 54 -14.53 30.01 -24.73
C LEU A 54 -15.94 30.05 -25.34
N SER A 55 -16.92 30.65 -24.64
CA SER A 55 -18.33 30.64 -25.07
C SER A 55 -18.79 31.90 -25.84
N GLU A 56 -17.97 32.95 -25.95
CA GLU A 56 -18.38 34.24 -26.56
C GLU A 56 -17.76 34.55 -27.94
N MET A 57 -17.02 33.63 -28.56
CA MET A 57 -16.51 33.84 -29.92
C MET A 57 -16.96 32.71 -30.86
N GLN A 58 -18.26 32.68 -31.20
CA GLN A 58 -18.69 32.05 -32.44
C GLN A 58 -18.20 32.91 -33.62
N VAL A 59 -17.07 32.52 -34.19
CA VAL A 59 -16.68 32.93 -35.55
C VAL A 59 -16.58 31.66 -36.40
N ALA A 60 -17.13 31.74 -37.61
CA ALA A 60 -17.15 30.69 -38.61
C ALA A 60 -15.75 30.06 -38.83
N PRO A 61 -15.69 28.77 -39.21
CA PRO A 61 -14.44 28.01 -39.19
C PRO A 61 -13.45 28.60 -40.19
N VAL A 62 -12.27 28.98 -39.69
CA VAL A 62 -11.09 29.28 -40.49
C VAL A 62 -10.08 28.20 -40.17
N ASP A 63 -9.58 27.52 -41.21
CA ASP A 63 -8.51 26.53 -41.10
C ASP A 63 -7.30 27.15 -40.38
N LEU A 64 -6.90 26.54 -39.26
CA LEU A 64 -5.72 26.91 -38.49
C LEU A 64 -4.78 25.70 -38.35
N PRO A 65 -3.46 25.94 -38.28
CA PRO A 65 -2.43 24.90 -38.39
C PRO A 65 -2.34 24.02 -37.13
N GLU A 66 -1.82 22.81 -37.31
CA GLU A 66 -1.55 21.83 -36.24
C GLU A 66 -0.75 22.47 -35.10
N PHE A 67 -1.33 22.45 -33.89
CA PHE A 67 -0.62 22.81 -32.66
C PHE A 67 0.07 21.58 -32.09
N ASP A 68 1.40 21.68 -31.94
CA ASP A 68 2.26 20.72 -31.27
C ASP A 68 2.02 20.77 -29.75
N PHE A 69 1.70 19.63 -29.15
CA PHE A 69 1.49 19.46 -27.70
C PHE A 69 2.79 19.13 -26.96
N SER A 70 3.91 19.77 -27.31
CA SER A 70 5.20 19.52 -26.65
C SER A 70 5.33 20.14 -25.25
N ASP A 71 4.42 21.04 -24.86
CA ASP A 71 4.58 21.89 -23.65
C ASP A 71 3.50 21.65 -22.56
N ALA A 72 2.93 20.44 -22.48
CA ALA A 72 2.15 20.07 -21.29
C ALA A 72 3.10 19.83 -20.11
N VAL A 73 3.00 20.67 -19.07
CA VAL A 73 3.79 20.51 -17.84
C VAL A 73 3.49 19.14 -17.24
N ASP A 74 4.52 18.31 -17.14
CA ASP A 74 4.43 16.97 -16.59
C ASP A 74 3.94 17.02 -15.14
N PHE A 75 2.93 16.22 -14.81
CA PHE A 75 2.39 16.09 -13.47
C PHE A 75 3.49 15.76 -12.45
N ASP A 76 4.53 15.04 -12.90
CA ASP A 76 5.71 14.72 -12.12
C ASP A 76 6.53 15.97 -11.76
N GLN A 77 6.70 16.93 -12.67
CA GLN A 77 7.42 18.19 -12.42
C GLN A 77 6.67 19.10 -11.44
N VAL A 78 5.35 19.16 -11.54
CA VAL A 78 4.53 19.96 -10.60
C VAL A 78 4.59 19.34 -9.20
N MET A 79 4.49 18.02 -9.08
CA MET A 79 4.59 17.35 -7.78
C MET A 79 5.99 17.46 -7.17
N GLU A 80 7.06 17.34 -7.96
CA GLU A 80 8.42 17.49 -7.46
C GLU A 80 8.73 18.89 -6.93
N SER A 81 8.31 19.92 -7.66
CA SER A 81 8.54 21.32 -7.29
C SER A 81 7.78 21.74 -6.04
N HIS A 82 6.54 21.28 -5.86
CA HIS A 82 5.69 21.68 -4.73
C HIS A 82 5.84 20.81 -3.48
N VAL A 83 6.15 19.50 -3.62
CA VAL A 83 6.26 18.57 -2.48
C VAL A 83 7.70 18.43 -1.98
N PHE A 84 8.69 18.36 -2.87
CA PHE A 84 10.07 18.00 -2.49
C PHE A 84 11.07 19.17 -2.52
N LYS A 85 10.67 20.35 -3.02
CA LYS A 85 11.54 21.55 -3.14
C LYS A 85 12.92 21.24 -3.74
N THR A 86 13.00 20.30 -4.68
CA THR A 86 14.24 20.00 -5.39
C THR A 86 14.25 20.78 -6.69
N THR A 87 14.86 21.96 -6.70
CA THR A 87 15.23 22.64 -7.94
C THR A 87 16.50 21.99 -8.48
N PRO A 88 16.55 21.47 -9.72
CA PRO A 88 17.80 21.39 -10.43
C PRO A 88 18.08 22.80 -10.98
N VAL A 89 19.02 23.50 -10.36
CA VAL A 89 19.64 24.67 -11.01
C VAL A 89 20.69 24.14 -11.97
N ALA A 90 20.46 24.33 -13.26
CA ALA A 90 21.52 24.36 -14.26
C ALA A 90 21.53 25.78 -14.85
N ASP A 91 22.68 26.43 -14.66
CA ASP A 91 23.02 27.77 -15.11
C ASP A 91 22.74 28.00 -16.61
N ASP A 92 22.23 29.17 -16.97
CA ASP A 92 22.88 29.92 -18.04
C ASP A 92 22.75 31.44 -17.87
N HIS A 93 23.82 32.13 -18.25
CA HIS A 93 24.17 33.51 -17.92
C HIS A 93 23.33 34.57 -18.65
N CYS A 94 23.05 35.71 -18.00
CA CYS A 94 23.58 37.02 -18.46
C CYS A 94 23.39 38.15 -17.44
N TYR A 95 24.44 38.97 -17.31
CA TYR A 95 24.59 40.19 -16.53
C TYR A 95 23.58 41.28 -16.97
N THR A 96 23.11 42.20 -16.11
CA THR A 96 23.88 43.39 -15.69
C THR A 96 23.13 44.26 -14.64
N SER A 97 23.89 44.65 -13.58
CA SER A 97 23.99 45.95 -12.87
C SER A 97 22.72 46.75 -12.47
N ALA A 98 22.52 47.33 -11.27
CA ALA A 98 23.44 47.86 -10.24
C ALA A 98 22.63 48.19 -8.93
N PRO A 99 23.13 48.92 -7.90
CA PRO A 99 23.40 48.33 -6.58
C PRO A 99 22.74 49.05 -5.36
N ASP A 100 22.97 48.45 -4.19
CA ASP A 100 23.22 49.09 -2.88
C ASP A 100 22.02 49.50 -1.99
N LEU A 101 21.86 48.82 -0.83
CA LEU A 101 22.19 49.38 0.51
C LEU A 101 21.67 48.51 1.68
N SER A 102 22.63 48.05 2.48
CA SER A 102 22.62 47.94 3.95
C SER A 102 21.57 47.07 4.67
N LEU A 103 22.03 45.99 5.34
CA LEU A 103 22.35 45.98 6.78
C LEU A 103 22.71 44.56 7.25
N GLN A 104 23.83 44.45 7.96
CA GLN A 104 24.33 43.26 8.66
C GLN A 104 23.63 43.05 10.00
N ALA A 105 23.53 41.78 10.41
CA ALA A 105 23.35 41.17 11.75
C ALA A 105 22.21 40.13 11.66
N ASP A 106 22.34 38.84 12.01
CA ASP A 106 23.24 38.15 12.93
C ASP A 106 23.47 36.69 12.49
N ARG A 107 24.67 36.19 12.79
CA ARG A 107 24.99 34.75 12.78
C ARG A 107 24.51 34.10 14.09
N SER A 108 23.81 32.98 13.97
CA SER A 108 23.66 31.82 14.90
C SER A 108 22.20 31.32 14.80
N PHE A 109 21.87 30.04 14.60
CA PHE A 109 22.47 28.76 14.94
C PHE A 109 22.32 27.80 13.76
N ALA A 110 23.42 27.21 13.29
CA ALA A 110 23.36 25.97 12.52
C ALA A 110 23.00 24.84 13.50
N ALA A 111 21.72 24.49 13.58
CA ALA A 111 21.32 23.21 14.14
C ALA A 111 21.72 22.14 13.11
N ALA A 112 22.73 21.34 13.45
CA ALA A 112 23.07 20.13 12.73
C ALA A 112 21.86 19.19 12.80
N SER A 113 20.99 19.24 11.80
CA SER A 113 19.96 18.23 11.57
C SER A 113 20.65 16.98 11.05
N ASN A 114 20.43 15.84 11.71
CA ASN A 114 20.92 14.54 11.24
C ASN A 114 20.37 14.27 9.83
N PRO A 115 21.23 14.10 8.79
CA PRO A 115 20.78 13.92 7.42
C PRO A 115 19.92 12.67 7.22
N ILE A 116 20.15 11.63 8.03
CA ILE A 116 19.48 10.31 7.94
C ILE A 116 17.97 10.38 8.23
N ILE A 117 17.52 11.29 9.11
CA ILE A 117 16.09 11.40 9.47
C ILE A 117 15.30 12.06 8.33
N ASN A 118 15.91 13.01 7.62
CA ASN A 118 15.27 13.70 6.49
C ASN A 118 15.08 12.77 5.29
N ASP A 119 16.05 11.88 5.00
CA ASP A 119 15.98 11.00 3.84
C ASP A 119 14.85 9.98 3.95
N ARG A 120 14.58 9.42 5.14
CA ARG A 120 13.45 8.50 5.34
C ARG A 120 12.09 9.20 5.22
N ASP A 121 11.96 10.39 5.82
CA ASP A 121 10.72 11.16 5.71
C ASP A 121 10.43 11.56 4.26
N HIS A 122 11.48 11.86 3.49
CA HIS A 122 11.37 12.11 2.05
C HIS A 122 10.97 10.85 1.27
N LEU A 123 11.58 9.69 1.57
CA LEU A 123 11.21 8.41 0.96
C LEU A 123 9.75 8.08 1.25
N GLN A 124 9.30 8.19 2.49
CA GLN A 124 7.90 7.95 2.85
C GLN A 124 6.93 8.89 2.13
N ALA A 125 7.26 10.18 2.04
CA ALA A 125 6.45 11.14 1.30
C ALA A 125 6.36 10.77 -0.19
N ARG A 126 7.47 10.36 -0.82
CA ARG A 126 7.47 9.83 -2.20
C ARG A 126 6.59 8.60 -2.33
N GLU A 127 6.73 7.64 -1.41
CA GLU A 127 5.92 6.42 -1.43
C GLU A 127 4.41 6.69 -1.32
N ILE A 128 4.02 7.70 -0.54
CA ILE A 128 2.61 8.12 -0.41
C ILE A 128 2.13 8.74 -1.72
N VAL A 129 2.91 9.63 -2.33
CA VAL A 129 2.56 10.26 -3.61
C VAL A 129 2.40 9.21 -4.71
N ASP A 130 3.34 8.27 -4.81
CA ASP A 130 3.29 7.20 -5.79
C ASP A 130 2.08 6.30 -5.59
N LEU A 131 1.71 6.02 -4.34
CA LEU A 131 0.50 5.26 -4.02
C LEU A 131 -0.75 6.00 -4.51
N VAL A 132 -0.87 7.30 -4.24
CA VAL A 132 -2.00 8.12 -4.71
C VAL A 132 -2.10 8.13 -6.24
N LYS A 133 -0.98 8.25 -6.95
CA LYS A 133 -0.95 8.16 -8.43
C LYS A 133 -1.51 6.82 -8.90
N GLN A 134 -1.07 5.72 -8.30
CA GLN A 134 -1.55 4.38 -8.63
C GLN A 134 -3.03 4.17 -8.30
N GLU A 135 -3.53 4.74 -7.21
CA GLU A 135 -4.97 4.72 -6.90
C GLU A 135 -5.79 5.42 -7.99
N PHE A 136 -5.33 6.57 -8.51
CA PHE A 136 -5.99 7.24 -9.63
C PHE A 136 -5.95 6.42 -10.92
N GLU A 137 -4.84 5.70 -11.18
CA GLU A 137 -4.75 4.81 -12.34
C GLU A 137 -5.74 3.64 -12.24
N VAL A 138 -5.88 3.03 -11.05
CA VAL A 138 -6.87 1.98 -10.79
C VAL A 138 -8.28 2.54 -10.98
N MET A 139 -8.59 3.70 -10.40
CA MET A 139 -9.90 4.35 -10.55
C MET A 139 -10.24 4.65 -12.02
N ARG A 140 -9.28 5.18 -12.79
CA ARG A 140 -9.46 5.44 -14.23
C ARG A 140 -9.71 4.14 -15.01
N ARG A 141 -9.00 3.06 -14.67
CA ARG A 141 -9.18 1.75 -15.29
C ARG A 141 -10.58 1.19 -15.00
N GLU A 142 -10.99 1.21 -13.74
CA GLU A 142 -12.33 0.77 -13.30
C GLU A 142 -13.43 1.58 -14.00
N PHE A 143 -13.28 2.91 -14.07
CA PHE A 143 -14.24 3.77 -14.77
C PHE A 143 -14.34 3.45 -16.26
N LYS A 144 -13.21 3.23 -16.94
CA LYS A 144 -13.18 2.85 -18.36
C LYS A 144 -13.82 1.48 -18.58
N LEU A 145 -13.55 0.51 -17.71
CA LEU A 145 -14.18 -0.81 -17.77
C LEU A 145 -15.69 -0.72 -17.57
N SER A 146 -16.16 0.10 -16.62
CA SER A 146 -17.58 0.35 -16.40
C SER A 146 -18.25 0.92 -17.64
N GLN A 147 -17.67 1.96 -18.27
CA GLN A 147 -18.22 2.53 -19.51
C GLN A 147 -18.26 1.53 -20.67
N GLN A 148 -17.22 0.69 -20.81
CA GLN A 148 -17.17 -0.33 -21.85
C GLN A 148 -18.23 -1.41 -21.62
N LEU A 149 -18.43 -1.84 -20.37
CA LEU A 149 -19.48 -2.79 -20.02
C LEU A 149 -20.86 -2.17 -20.18
N ASP A 150 -21.08 -0.89 -19.88
CA ASP A 150 -22.35 -0.22 -20.15
C ASP A 150 -22.64 -0.13 -21.66
N ALA A 151 -21.61 0.15 -22.47
CA ALA A 151 -21.72 0.16 -23.92
C ALA A 151 -21.95 -1.24 -24.53
N TRP A 152 -21.44 -2.31 -23.91
CA TRP A 152 -21.62 -3.70 -24.34
C TRP A 152 -22.86 -4.37 -23.71
N SER A 153 -23.31 -3.94 -22.54
CA SER A 153 -24.40 -4.54 -21.76
C SER A 153 -25.80 -4.15 -22.23
N GLY A 154 -25.92 -3.47 -23.37
CA GLY A 154 -27.19 -3.31 -24.08
C GLY A 154 -27.94 -4.62 -24.38
N THR A 155 -27.43 -5.81 -24.01
CA THR A 155 -28.03 -7.12 -24.35
C THR A 155 -27.87 -8.28 -23.33
N ARG A 156 -27.50 -8.10 -22.06
CA ARG A 156 -27.59 -9.19 -21.06
C ARG A 156 -28.21 -8.70 -19.75
N ALA A 157 -29.55 -8.75 -19.69
CA ALA A 157 -30.27 -8.57 -18.46
C ALA A 157 -29.91 -9.71 -17.50
N VAL A 158 -29.37 -9.36 -16.31
CA VAL A 158 -29.22 -10.31 -15.21
C VAL A 158 -30.61 -10.86 -14.88
N SER A 159 -30.71 -12.18 -14.72
CA SER A 159 -31.96 -12.82 -14.29
C SER A 159 -32.49 -12.16 -13.02
N ASP A 160 -33.80 -11.94 -12.91
CA ASP A 160 -34.41 -11.35 -11.71
C ASP A 160 -34.02 -12.09 -10.42
N LEU A 161 -33.76 -13.40 -10.52
CA LEU A 161 -33.30 -14.24 -9.40
C LEU A 161 -31.89 -13.90 -8.91
N MET A 162 -31.02 -13.41 -9.80
CA MET A 162 -29.60 -13.14 -9.52
C MET A 162 -29.34 -11.67 -9.20
N ARG A 163 -30.35 -10.79 -9.34
CA ARG A 163 -30.23 -9.36 -9.06
C ARG A 163 -29.74 -9.08 -7.63
N PRO A 164 -30.26 -9.72 -6.57
CA PRO A 164 -29.79 -9.48 -5.19
C PRO A 164 -28.30 -9.82 -5.00
N LEU A 165 -27.80 -10.86 -5.67
CA LEU A 165 -26.39 -11.25 -5.61
C LEU A 165 -25.48 -10.21 -6.28
N VAL A 166 -25.87 -9.76 -7.48
CA VAL A 166 -25.11 -8.73 -8.21
C VAL A 166 -25.12 -7.40 -7.46
N GLU A 167 -26.24 -7.02 -6.86
CA GLU A 167 -26.33 -5.84 -5.98
C GLU A 167 -25.40 -5.97 -4.77
N ALA A 168 -25.39 -7.12 -4.09
CA ALA A 168 -24.48 -7.37 -2.97
C ALA A 168 -22.99 -7.27 -3.37
N PHE A 169 -22.62 -7.72 -4.57
CA PHE A 169 -21.25 -7.53 -5.08
C PHE A 169 -20.90 -6.06 -5.34
N ASN A 170 -21.87 -5.27 -5.81
CA ASN A 170 -21.67 -3.83 -6.01
C ASN A 170 -21.51 -3.11 -4.67
N GLU A 171 -22.37 -3.41 -3.70
CA GLU A 171 -22.35 -2.80 -2.37
C GLU A 171 -21.09 -3.13 -1.58
N THR A 172 -20.57 -4.35 -1.73
CA THR A 172 -19.33 -4.79 -1.06
C THR A 172 -18.07 -4.37 -1.80
N GLY A 173 -18.18 -3.65 -2.92
CA GLY A 173 -17.04 -3.07 -3.63
C GLY A 173 -16.27 -4.07 -4.49
N MET A 174 -16.92 -5.09 -5.04
CA MET A 174 -16.27 -6.03 -5.97
C MET A 174 -15.81 -5.29 -7.25
N PRO A 175 -14.52 -5.39 -7.64
CA PRO A 175 -14.00 -4.76 -8.85
C PRO A 175 -14.81 -5.12 -10.10
N VAL A 176 -14.96 -4.17 -11.01
CA VAL A 176 -15.73 -4.33 -12.25
C VAL A 176 -15.22 -5.52 -13.06
N GLY A 177 -13.90 -5.70 -13.13
CA GLY A 177 -13.28 -6.81 -13.85
C GLY A 177 -13.67 -8.18 -13.28
N LEU A 178 -13.75 -8.31 -11.95
CA LEU A 178 -14.14 -9.55 -11.29
C LEU A 178 -15.63 -9.85 -11.49
N ARG A 179 -16.49 -8.83 -11.43
CA ARG A 179 -17.92 -8.96 -11.76
C ARG A 179 -18.13 -9.40 -13.20
N ALA A 180 -17.37 -8.83 -14.13
CA ALA A 180 -17.43 -9.21 -15.54
C ALA A 180 -17.01 -10.67 -15.77
N LEU A 181 -15.96 -11.14 -15.08
CA LEU A 181 -15.51 -12.53 -15.12
C LEU A 181 -16.61 -13.51 -14.68
N LEU A 182 -17.36 -13.15 -13.64
CA LEU A 182 -18.36 -14.03 -13.02
C LEU A 182 -19.77 -13.89 -13.65
N SER A 183 -20.00 -12.89 -14.50
CA SER A 183 -21.33 -12.56 -15.03
C SER A 183 -21.98 -13.71 -15.80
N ASP A 184 -21.20 -14.43 -16.62
CA ASP A 184 -21.74 -15.53 -17.42
C ASP A 184 -22.07 -16.75 -16.55
N THR A 185 -21.26 -17.02 -15.54
CA THR A 185 -21.50 -18.05 -14.52
C THR A 185 -22.79 -17.76 -13.74
N ILE A 186 -22.93 -16.54 -13.22
CA ILE A 186 -24.11 -16.11 -12.45
C ILE A 186 -25.38 -16.27 -13.28
N ASN A 187 -25.36 -15.87 -14.55
CA ASN A 187 -26.53 -15.97 -15.43
C ASN A 187 -26.84 -17.41 -15.88
N GLY A 188 -25.87 -18.32 -15.82
CA GLY A 188 -26.06 -19.74 -16.13
C GLY A 188 -26.66 -20.56 -14.98
N CYS A 189 -26.65 -20.03 -13.75
CA CYS A 189 -27.07 -20.75 -12.56
C CYS A 189 -28.60 -20.75 -12.37
N ALA A 190 -29.12 -21.87 -11.85
CA ALA A 190 -30.56 -22.03 -11.60
C ALA A 190 -31.02 -21.38 -10.28
N ASP A 191 -30.14 -21.30 -9.29
CA ASP A 191 -30.40 -20.76 -7.96
C ASP A 191 -29.14 -20.12 -7.34
N LEU A 192 -29.36 -19.34 -6.28
CA LEU A 192 -28.31 -18.55 -5.62
C LEU A 192 -27.20 -19.42 -5.01
N ASN A 193 -27.54 -20.56 -4.41
CA ASN A 193 -26.55 -21.41 -3.75
C ASN A 193 -25.63 -22.04 -4.80
N SER A 194 -26.20 -22.54 -5.90
CA SER A 194 -25.44 -23.04 -7.04
C SER A 194 -24.48 -21.97 -7.59
N ALA A 195 -24.94 -20.71 -7.68
CA ALA A 195 -24.08 -19.60 -8.11
C ALA A 195 -22.92 -19.33 -7.13
N LEU A 196 -23.19 -19.29 -5.82
CA LEU A 196 -22.16 -19.09 -4.81
C LEU A 196 -21.13 -20.23 -4.82
N GLU A 197 -21.58 -21.48 -4.91
CA GLU A 197 -20.70 -22.65 -5.02
C GLU A 197 -19.81 -22.58 -6.27
N GLU A 198 -20.37 -22.23 -7.43
CA GLU A 198 -19.59 -22.12 -8.67
C GLU A 198 -18.60 -20.95 -8.63
N ILE A 199 -18.97 -19.82 -8.03
CA ILE A 199 -18.05 -18.69 -7.81
C ILE A 199 -16.93 -19.09 -6.85
N THR A 200 -17.22 -19.78 -5.73
CA THR A 200 -16.20 -20.33 -4.83
C THR A 200 -15.23 -21.21 -5.61
N GLN A 201 -15.72 -22.07 -6.50
CA GLN A 201 -14.84 -22.92 -7.31
C GLN A 201 -13.97 -22.13 -8.28
N ILE A 202 -14.53 -21.14 -8.98
CA ILE A 202 -13.77 -20.32 -9.94
C ILE A 202 -12.67 -19.53 -9.22
N LEU A 203 -13.03 -18.83 -8.14
CA LEU A 203 -12.07 -18.03 -7.37
C LEU A 203 -11.05 -18.92 -6.65
N GLY A 204 -11.53 -19.99 -6.01
CA GLY A 204 -10.68 -20.88 -5.22
C GLY A 204 -9.66 -21.64 -6.05
N ASN A 205 -10.05 -22.13 -7.23
CA ASN A 205 -9.11 -22.77 -8.16
C ASN A 205 -8.20 -21.78 -8.88
N GLY A 206 -8.58 -20.50 -8.94
CA GLY A 206 -7.78 -19.43 -9.56
C GLY A 206 -6.63 -18.93 -8.68
N ILE A 207 -6.59 -19.29 -7.40
CA ILE A 207 -5.59 -18.82 -6.44
C ILE A 207 -4.79 -20.02 -5.90
N ASP A 208 -3.52 -20.07 -6.29
CA ASP A 208 -2.58 -21.09 -5.80
C ASP A 208 -2.35 -20.94 -4.29
N HIS A 209 -2.07 -22.05 -3.59
CA HIS A 209 -1.81 -22.04 -2.15
C HIS A 209 -0.58 -22.88 -1.75
N LEU A 210 0.08 -22.48 -0.68
CA LEU A 210 1.26 -23.12 -0.10
C LEU A 210 0.97 -23.50 1.36
N PRO A 211 1.02 -24.79 1.74
CA PRO A 211 0.80 -25.25 3.11
C PRO A 211 2.02 -24.96 4.01
N LEU A 212 2.28 -23.67 4.25
CA LEU A 212 3.50 -23.19 4.90
C LEU A 212 3.66 -23.73 6.34
N LEU A 213 2.55 -23.93 7.06
CA LEU A 213 2.56 -24.26 8.49
C LEU A 213 2.97 -25.72 8.80
N ASP A 214 3.08 -26.58 7.79
CA ASP A 214 3.38 -28.00 7.98
C ASP A 214 4.87 -28.25 8.20
N ASP A 215 5.74 -27.59 7.42
CA ASP A 215 7.20 -27.81 7.48
C ASP A 215 8.02 -26.51 7.37
N MET A 216 7.57 -25.45 8.06
CA MET A 216 8.30 -24.19 8.09
C MET A 216 9.67 -24.36 8.79
N GLN A 217 10.76 -24.23 8.04
CA GLN A 217 12.15 -24.40 8.50
C GLN A 217 13.11 -23.53 7.69
N GLY A 218 14.28 -23.23 8.25
CA GLY A 218 15.30 -22.41 7.62
C GLY A 218 15.04 -20.92 7.80
N ILE A 219 15.40 -20.11 6.81
CA ILE A 219 15.34 -18.64 6.88
C ILE A 219 14.14 -18.14 6.08
N HIS A 220 13.29 -17.35 6.73
CA HIS A 220 12.12 -16.73 6.09
C HIS A 220 12.16 -15.21 6.25
N LEU A 221 12.05 -14.50 5.13
CA LEU A 221 11.94 -13.05 5.04
C LEU A 221 10.46 -12.65 5.07
N ILE A 222 10.08 -11.82 6.02
CA ILE A 222 8.72 -11.31 6.17
C ILE A 222 8.70 -9.82 5.83
N ALA A 223 8.11 -9.49 4.69
CA ALA A 223 8.18 -8.16 4.11
C ALA A 223 6.81 -7.66 3.61
N GLY A 224 6.72 -6.38 3.27
CA GLY A 224 5.47 -5.69 2.94
C GLY A 224 5.40 -4.26 3.50
N SER A 225 4.36 -3.52 3.10
CA SER A 225 4.22 -2.10 3.43
C SER A 225 4.06 -1.82 4.92
N SER A 226 4.32 -0.58 5.32
CA SER A 226 4.06 -0.12 6.70
C SER A 226 2.59 -0.38 7.08
N GLY A 227 2.36 -0.94 8.26
CA GLY A 227 1.01 -1.26 8.75
C GLY A 227 0.38 -2.55 8.21
N SER A 228 1.04 -3.27 7.29
CA SER A 228 0.49 -4.52 6.75
C SER A 228 0.46 -5.70 7.73
N GLY A 229 0.99 -5.56 8.95
CA GLY A 229 0.95 -6.60 9.97
C GLY A 229 2.17 -7.54 10.05
N LYS A 230 3.26 -7.24 9.33
CA LYS A 230 4.52 -8.03 9.31
C LYS A 230 4.97 -8.55 10.68
N SER A 231 5.31 -7.65 11.61
CA SER A 231 5.84 -8.03 12.92
C SER A 231 4.90 -8.94 13.72
N LEU A 232 3.59 -8.71 13.60
CA LEU A 232 2.60 -9.54 14.26
C LEU A 232 2.50 -10.93 13.63
N MET A 233 2.52 -11.00 12.29
CA MET A 233 2.56 -12.26 11.55
C MET A 233 3.84 -13.06 11.88
N THR A 234 5.00 -12.39 11.91
CA THR A 234 6.28 -12.97 12.33
C THR A 234 6.18 -13.59 13.72
N GLY A 235 5.66 -12.85 14.70
CA GLY A 235 5.47 -13.35 16.05
C GLY A 235 4.54 -14.56 16.15
N ARG A 236 3.47 -14.56 15.35
CA ARG A 236 2.51 -15.68 15.30
C ARG A 236 3.14 -16.96 14.75
N LEU A 237 3.86 -16.84 13.64
CA LEU A 237 4.60 -17.95 13.04
C LEU A 237 5.65 -18.50 14.02
N ALA A 238 6.41 -17.60 14.67
CA ALA A 238 7.40 -17.98 15.68
C ALA A 238 6.76 -18.74 16.84
N LYS A 239 5.66 -18.20 17.39
CA LYS A 239 4.92 -18.82 18.49
C LYS A 239 4.38 -20.19 18.11
N GLN A 240 3.78 -20.32 16.92
CA GLN A 240 3.24 -21.60 16.46
C GLN A 240 4.33 -22.66 16.29
N LYS A 241 5.50 -22.29 15.75
CA LYS A 241 6.65 -23.20 15.65
C LYS A 241 7.18 -23.58 17.05
N ALA A 242 7.34 -22.61 17.94
CA ALA A 242 7.82 -22.80 19.31
C ALA A 242 6.88 -23.66 20.19
N LEU A 243 5.64 -23.90 19.79
CA LEU A 243 4.75 -24.87 20.44
C LEU A 243 5.04 -26.33 20.02
N ARG A 244 5.76 -26.54 18.92
CA ARG A 244 6.05 -27.86 18.33
C ARG A 244 7.52 -28.27 18.46
N CYS A 245 8.41 -27.34 18.79
CA CYS A 245 9.83 -27.57 19.06
C CYS A 245 10.25 -26.81 20.32
N ASP A 246 11.52 -26.94 20.73
CA ASP A 246 12.04 -26.10 21.80
C ASP A 246 12.07 -24.65 21.32
N SER A 247 11.72 -23.70 22.19
CA SER A 247 11.68 -22.29 21.80
C SER A 247 13.06 -21.71 21.49
N GLN A 248 14.11 -22.38 21.99
CA GLN A 248 15.50 -22.15 21.63
C GLN A 248 15.88 -22.58 20.21
N ASP A 249 14.96 -23.20 19.45
CA ASP A 249 15.18 -23.56 18.04
C ASP A 249 14.54 -22.56 17.06
N VAL A 250 13.91 -21.50 17.58
CA VAL A 250 13.29 -20.44 16.78
C VAL A 250 13.96 -19.11 17.14
N ALA A 251 14.16 -18.22 16.17
CA ALA A 251 14.66 -16.86 16.40
C ALA A 251 13.93 -15.85 15.51
N ILE A 252 13.72 -14.64 16.04
CA ILE A 252 13.22 -13.50 15.27
C ILE A 252 14.33 -12.47 15.14
N ILE A 253 14.58 -11.97 13.93
CA ILE A 253 15.51 -10.88 13.65
C ILE A 253 14.72 -9.68 13.13
N SER A 254 14.76 -8.56 13.84
CA SER A 254 14.31 -7.27 13.29
C SER A 254 15.42 -6.71 12.41
N TYR A 255 15.17 -6.63 11.10
CA TYR A 255 16.13 -6.16 10.11
C TYR A 255 15.81 -4.73 9.66
N ASN A 256 16.80 -3.85 9.81
CA ASN A 256 16.83 -2.49 9.32
C ASN A 256 15.59 -1.63 9.71
N ASP A 257 14.93 -1.94 10.84
CA ASP A 257 13.83 -1.12 11.35
C ASP A 257 14.32 -0.03 12.31
N SER A 258 14.47 1.17 11.75
CA SER A 258 14.84 2.39 12.47
C SER A 258 13.64 3.14 13.07
N ARG A 259 12.40 2.65 12.91
CA ARG A 259 11.22 3.30 13.49
C ARG A 259 11.33 3.34 15.02
N PHE A 260 10.99 4.49 15.60
CA PHE A 260 10.96 4.65 17.05
C PHE A 260 10.03 3.61 17.70
N GLY A 261 10.56 2.84 18.64
CA GLY A 261 9.83 1.79 19.34
C GLY A 261 9.67 0.47 18.58
N ALA A 262 10.10 0.36 17.32
CA ALA A 262 10.01 -0.90 16.57
C ALA A 262 10.76 -2.04 17.26
N TRP A 263 11.98 -1.77 17.72
CA TRP A 263 12.74 -2.76 18.47
C TRP A 263 12.02 -3.22 19.76
N ASN A 264 11.47 -2.29 20.53
CA ASN A 264 10.71 -2.62 21.73
C ASN A 264 9.45 -3.44 21.38
N GLN A 265 8.81 -3.15 20.24
CA GLN A 265 7.67 -3.91 19.74
C GLN A 265 8.09 -5.34 19.37
N THR A 266 9.18 -5.52 18.63
CA THR A 266 9.71 -6.86 18.30
C THR A 266 10.06 -7.64 19.57
N GLN A 267 10.72 -7.01 20.55
CA GLN A 267 11.03 -7.66 21.83
C GLN A 267 9.78 -8.09 22.61
N LEU A 268 8.74 -7.25 22.64
CA LEU A 268 7.47 -7.61 23.27
C LEU A 268 6.81 -8.81 22.56
N ILE A 269 6.80 -8.79 21.23
CA ILE A 269 6.27 -9.87 20.40
C ILE A 269 7.04 -11.17 20.64
N GLY A 270 8.38 -11.13 20.65
CA GLY A 270 9.21 -12.30 20.95
C GLY A 270 8.97 -12.85 22.35
N SER A 271 8.90 -11.97 23.36
CA SER A 271 8.58 -12.37 24.73
C SER A 271 7.21 -13.06 24.84
N GLN A 272 6.20 -12.57 24.12
CA GLN A 272 4.87 -13.19 24.07
C GLN A 272 4.85 -14.50 23.26
N ALA A 273 5.73 -14.64 22.27
CA ALA A 273 5.95 -15.87 21.51
C ALA A 273 6.81 -16.90 22.26
N GLY A 274 7.54 -16.48 23.30
CA GLY A 274 8.52 -17.31 24.01
C GLY A 274 9.84 -17.50 23.24
N VAL A 275 10.12 -16.62 22.26
CA VAL A 275 11.22 -16.75 21.28
C VAL A 275 12.21 -15.60 21.43
N ASP A 276 13.50 -15.91 21.24
CA ASP A 276 14.57 -14.92 21.30
C ASP A 276 14.50 -13.95 20.10
N CYS A 277 14.69 -12.65 20.39
CA CYS A 277 14.74 -11.60 19.39
C CYS A 277 16.14 -11.00 19.26
N PHE A 278 16.55 -10.74 18.02
CA PHE A 278 17.79 -10.08 17.67
C PHE A 278 17.53 -8.88 16.77
N ARG A 279 18.47 -7.94 16.75
CA ARG A 279 18.39 -6.73 15.92
C ARG A 279 19.58 -6.69 14.98
N ALA A 280 19.32 -6.51 13.69
CA ALA A 280 20.31 -6.28 12.66
C ALA A 280 20.01 -4.96 11.94
N ASN A 281 20.94 -4.01 11.94
CA ASN A 281 20.76 -2.74 11.22
C ASN A 281 21.58 -2.67 9.92
N THR A 282 22.43 -3.66 9.65
CA THR A 282 23.25 -3.73 8.43
C THR A 282 23.33 -5.17 7.92
N PRO A 283 23.62 -5.39 6.63
CA PRO A 283 23.84 -6.72 6.07
C PRO A 283 24.93 -7.51 6.80
N GLU A 284 26.03 -6.85 7.18
CA GLU A 284 27.16 -7.52 7.84
C GLU A 284 26.78 -8.02 9.24
N MET A 285 25.97 -7.24 9.98
CA MET A 285 25.43 -7.64 11.27
C MET A 285 24.44 -8.81 11.13
N LEU A 286 23.64 -8.80 10.06
CA LEU A 286 22.72 -9.89 9.76
C LEU A 286 23.48 -11.19 9.47
N GLU A 287 24.53 -11.15 8.65
CA GLU A 287 25.38 -12.32 8.37
C GLU A 287 26.02 -12.90 9.65
N GLN A 288 26.56 -12.03 10.52
CA GLN A 288 27.14 -12.46 11.80
C GLN A 288 26.11 -13.16 12.68
N LEU A 289 24.91 -12.58 12.82
CA LEU A 289 23.83 -13.19 13.60
C LEU A 289 23.38 -14.53 13.00
N LEU A 290 23.30 -14.65 11.67
CA LEU A 290 22.92 -15.90 11.02
C LEU A 290 23.97 -17.00 11.22
N GLN A 291 25.26 -16.65 11.27
CA GLN A 291 26.32 -17.60 11.60
C GLN A 291 26.20 -18.10 13.05
N GLU A 292 25.88 -17.22 14.00
CA GLU A 292 25.67 -17.58 15.40
C GLU A 292 24.39 -18.40 15.61
N LEU A 293 23.33 -18.08 14.87
CA LEU A 293 22.01 -18.70 14.97
C LEU A 293 21.83 -19.92 14.07
N GLY A 294 22.85 -20.35 13.32
CA GLY A 294 22.75 -21.41 12.31
C GLY A 294 22.32 -22.80 12.81
N SER A 295 22.28 -23.01 14.13
CA SER A 295 21.72 -24.22 14.75
C SER A 295 20.20 -24.18 14.96
N ARG A 296 19.58 -23.01 14.86
CA ARG A 296 18.12 -22.82 15.00
C ARG A 296 17.41 -23.48 13.81
N SER A 297 16.29 -24.16 14.09
CA SER A 297 15.45 -24.78 13.05
C SER A 297 14.71 -23.74 12.18
N LEU A 298 14.40 -22.58 12.74
CA LEU A 298 13.64 -21.52 12.08
C LEU A 298 14.17 -20.14 12.47
N ILE A 299 14.48 -19.32 11.47
CA ILE A 299 14.87 -17.93 11.63
C ILE A 299 13.91 -17.07 10.81
N LEU A 300 13.17 -16.19 11.49
CA LEU A 300 12.25 -15.25 10.85
C LEU A 300 12.86 -13.85 10.84
N ILE A 301 12.98 -13.25 9.66
CA ILE A 301 13.53 -11.91 9.49
C ILE A 301 12.37 -10.95 9.20
N ASP A 302 12.02 -10.12 10.19
CA ASP A 302 11.01 -9.06 10.08
C ASP A 302 11.66 -7.81 9.49
N THR A 303 11.23 -7.40 8.29
CA THR A 303 11.82 -6.26 7.58
C THR A 303 11.07 -4.96 7.85
N ALA A 304 11.74 -3.81 7.67
CA ALA A 304 11.09 -2.52 7.79
C ALA A 304 10.08 -2.29 6.64
N GLY A 305 8.98 -1.61 6.95
CA GLY A 305 7.88 -1.39 5.99
C GLY A 305 8.06 -0.23 5.00
N VAL A 306 9.30 0.18 4.73
CA VAL A 306 9.66 1.27 3.81
C VAL A 306 10.65 0.76 2.78
N ASP A 307 10.55 1.20 1.53
CA ASP A 307 11.46 0.79 0.45
C ASP A 307 11.65 -0.73 0.35
N VAL A 308 10.51 -1.44 0.32
CA VAL A 308 10.45 -2.92 0.30
C VAL A 308 11.25 -3.49 -0.87
N GLN A 309 11.22 -2.83 -2.02
CA GLN A 309 11.95 -3.26 -3.21
C GLN A 309 13.47 -3.25 -3.00
N ALA A 310 14.03 -2.17 -2.46
CA ALA A 310 15.48 -2.10 -2.22
C ALA A 310 15.92 -3.12 -1.16
N GLN A 311 15.14 -3.26 -0.08
CA GLN A 311 15.44 -4.21 0.99
C GLN A 311 15.41 -5.66 0.50
N ILE A 312 14.37 -6.06 -0.23
CA ILE A 312 14.28 -7.42 -0.78
C ILE A 312 15.41 -7.66 -1.78
N LYS A 313 15.74 -6.68 -2.63
CA LYS A 313 16.88 -6.81 -3.57
C LYS A 313 18.22 -6.98 -2.85
N GLU A 314 18.43 -6.30 -1.73
CA GLU A 314 19.63 -6.45 -0.90
C GLU A 314 19.65 -7.83 -0.22
N LEU A 315 18.56 -8.20 0.45
CA LEU A 315 18.43 -9.46 1.15
C LEU A 315 18.49 -10.67 0.19
N ASN A 316 17.99 -10.56 -1.03
CA ASN A 316 18.07 -11.64 -2.03
C ASN A 316 19.52 -11.90 -2.47
N LYS A 317 20.37 -10.87 -2.49
CA LYS A 317 21.81 -11.04 -2.77
C LYS A 317 22.53 -11.70 -1.60
N LEU A 318 22.14 -11.35 -0.38
CA LEU A 318 22.74 -11.84 0.85
C LEU A 318 22.31 -13.29 1.17
N LEU A 319 21.02 -13.57 0.97
CA LEU A 319 20.32 -14.77 1.40
C LEU A 319 19.49 -15.35 0.24
N PRO A 320 20.13 -15.87 -0.81
CA PRO A 320 19.41 -16.37 -1.99
C PRO A 320 18.46 -17.53 -1.65
N GLU A 321 18.85 -18.37 -0.70
CA GLU A 321 18.09 -19.56 -0.24
C GLU A 321 16.94 -19.23 0.73
N ALA A 322 16.81 -17.97 1.20
CA ALA A 322 15.75 -17.61 2.14
C ALA A 322 14.39 -17.55 1.43
N GLN A 323 13.37 -18.11 2.07
CA GLN A 323 11.99 -18.02 1.57
C GLN A 323 11.43 -16.63 1.83
N LYS A 324 10.74 -16.04 0.85
CA LYS A 324 10.29 -14.65 0.85
C LYS A 324 8.77 -14.61 0.90
N HIS A 325 8.24 -14.00 1.94
CA HIS A 325 6.80 -13.90 2.15
C HIS A 325 6.35 -12.45 2.20
N LEU A 326 5.38 -12.12 1.35
CA LEU A 326 4.75 -10.82 1.32
C LEU A 326 3.54 -10.80 2.25
N VAL A 327 3.53 -9.92 3.25
CA VAL A 327 2.38 -9.68 4.11
C VAL A 327 1.55 -8.52 3.57
N VAL A 328 0.31 -8.84 3.20
CA VAL A 328 -0.70 -7.92 2.70
C VAL A 328 -1.86 -7.87 3.69
N ALA A 329 -2.45 -6.71 3.90
CA ALA A 329 -3.68 -6.65 4.67
C ALA A 329 -4.89 -6.93 3.79
N ALA A 330 -5.89 -7.62 4.34
CA ALA A 330 -7.10 -8.01 3.61
C ALA A 330 -7.92 -6.80 3.11
N ASP A 331 -7.81 -5.65 3.80
CA ASP A 331 -8.43 -4.37 3.44
C ASP A 331 -7.55 -3.49 2.52
N ALA A 332 -6.44 -4.02 2.01
CA ALA A 332 -5.56 -3.27 1.12
C ALA A 332 -6.21 -3.00 -0.23
N SER A 333 -5.95 -1.82 -0.79
CA SER A 333 -6.33 -1.49 -2.17
C SER A 333 -5.58 -2.33 -3.19
N GLU A 334 -6.20 -2.55 -4.35
CA GLU A 334 -5.56 -3.26 -5.47
C GLU A 334 -4.23 -2.61 -5.88
N ALA A 335 -4.16 -1.27 -5.87
CA ALA A 335 -2.95 -0.54 -6.22
C ALA A 335 -1.80 -0.85 -5.25
N SER A 336 -2.10 -0.87 -3.95
CA SER A 336 -1.15 -1.22 -2.89
C SER A 336 -0.65 -2.66 -3.03
N VAL A 337 -1.55 -3.63 -3.25
CA VAL A 337 -1.16 -5.04 -3.45
C VAL A 337 -0.26 -5.18 -4.68
N ASN A 338 -0.70 -4.67 -5.83
CA ASN A 338 0.04 -4.76 -7.09
C ASN A 338 1.42 -4.10 -7.00
N ARG A 339 1.55 -3.00 -6.26
CA ARG A 339 2.84 -2.36 -6.01
C ARG A 339 3.79 -3.28 -5.24
N GLN A 340 3.31 -3.94 -4.18
CA GLN A 340 4.13 -4.83 -3.37
C GLN A 340 4.49 -6.14 -4.11
N LEU A 341 3.58 -6.65 -4.93
CA LEU A 341 3.87 -7.78 -5.83
C LEU A 341 5.01 -7.43 -6.80
N LYS A 342 4.97 -6.23 -7.39
CA LYS A 342 6.05 -5.73 -8.27
C LYS A 342 7.36 -5.48 -7.52
N ALA A 343 7.30 -5.05 -6.25
CA ALA A 343 8.48 -4.77 -5.44
C ALA A 343 9.37 -6.00 -5.24
N GLY A 344 8.79 -7.20 -5.15
CA GLY A 344 9.55 -8.45 -5.08
C GLY A 344 10.21 -8.86 -6.40
N SER A 345 9.99 -8.13 -7.50
CA SER A 345 10.52 -8.45 -8.85
C SER A 345 10.19 -9.88 -9.33
N GLY A 346 9.16 -10.52 -8.77
CA GLY A 346 8.79 -11.91 -9.07
C GLY A 346 9.33 -12.96 -8.10
N ASP A 347 10.11 -12.57 -7.09
CA ASP A 347 10.80 -13.50 -6.18
C ASP A 347 9.98 -13.85 -4.92
N TRP A 348 8.67 -13.57 -4.86
CA TRP A 348 7.88 -13.95 -3.69
C TRP A 348 7.54 -15.45 -3.72
N ASP A 349 7.85 -16.16 -2.63
CA ASP A 349 7.49 -17.56 -2.47
C ASP A 349 6.06 -17.74 -1.98
N SER A 350 5.53 -16.80 -1.19
CA SER A 350 4.11 -16.76 -0.86
C SER A 350 3.59 -15.40 -0.42
N ILE A 351 2.26 -15.28 -0.36
CA ILE A 351 1.53 -14.15 0.19
C ILE A 351 0.84 -14.57 1.49
N MET A 352 0.86 -13.68 2.48
CA MET A 352 0.21 -13.83 3.79
C MET A 352 -0.81 -12.72 3.95
N LEU A 353 -2.01 -13.05 4.44
CA LEU A 353 -3.06 -12.06 4.70
C LEU A 353 -3.16 -11.71 6.18
N SER A 354 -3.14 -10.42 6.50
CA SER A 354 -3.47 -9.91 7.84
C SER A 354 -4.83 -9.20 7.83
N ARG A 355 -5.42 -9.00 9.02
CA ARG A 355 -6.68 -8.26 9.19
C ARG A 355 -7.85 -8.86 8.38
N LEU A 356 -7.85 -10.18 8.20
CA LEU A 356 -8.94 -10.92 7.53
C LEU A 356 -10.08 -11.16 8.52
N GLU A 357 -10.70 -10.06 8.99
CA GLU A 357 -11.84 -10.06 9.91
C GLU A 357 -13.14 -10.35 9.14
N ASP A 358 -14.18 -10.85 9.83
CA ASP A 358 -15.42 -11.35 9.20
C ASP A 358 -16.17 -10.29 8.38
N GLU A 359 -16.00 -9.00 8.70
CA GLU A 359 -16.61 -7.86 8.01
C GLU A 359 -15.82 -7.41 6.77
N ILE A 360 -14.56 -7.83 6.63
CA ILE A 360 -13.72 -7.42 5.51
C ILE A 360 -14.08 -8.25 4.27
N ARG A 361 -14.19 -7.58 3.13
CA ARG A 361 -14.37 -8.22 1.83
C ARG A 361 -13.12 -7.93 0.98
N PRO A 362 -12.15 -8.87 0.93
CA PRO A 362 -10.87 -8.64 0.29
C PRO A 362 -10.92 -8.72 -1.24
N TRP A 363 -11.98 -8.18 -1.87
CA TRP A 363 -12.14 -8.23 -3.33
C TRP A 363 -10.96 -7.62 -4.11
N PRO A 364 -10.38 -6.47 -3.71
CA PRO A 364 -9.21 -5.93 -4.39
C PRO A 364 -7.99 -6.86 -4.27
N VAL A 365 -7.84 -7.55 -3.14
CA VAL A 365 -6.78 -8.54 -2.92
C VAL A 365 -7.02 -9.78 -3.78
N ILE A 366 -8.24 -10.33 -3.81
CA ILE A 366 -8.61 -11.44 -4.69
C ILE A 366 -8.34 -11.10 -6.15
N ASN A 367 -8.74 -9.91 -6.61
CA ASN A 367 -8.50 -9.46 -7.98
C ASN A 367 -7.00 -9.41 -8.30
N ALA A 368 -6.17 -8.91 -7.38
CA ALA A 368 -4.72 -8.91 -7.55
C ALA A 368 -4.14 -10.35 -7.54
N LEU A 369 -4.63 -11.22 -6.67
CA LEU A 369 -4.19 -12.62 -6.54
C LEU A 369 -4.47 -13.44 -7.80
N LEU A 370 -5.63 -13.28 -8.42
CA LEU A 370 -5.98 -13.96 -9.66
C LEU A 370 -5.08 -13.57 -10.85
N ASN A 371 -4.39 -12.44 -10.75
CA ASN A 371 -3.48 -11.94 -11.78
C ASN A 371 -2.00 -12.30 -11.48
N THR A 372 -1.73 -13.10 -10.46
CA THR A 372 -0.38 -13.57 -10.11
C THR A 372 -0.33 -15.09 -9.96
N ARG A 373 0.89 -15.64 -9.97
CA ARG A 373 1.18 -17.06 -9.72
C ARG A 373 1.79 -17.31 -8.34
N ILE A 374 1.88 -16.27 -7.52
CA ILE A 374 2.45 -16.37 -6.17
C ILE A 374 1.36 -16.96 -5.26
N PRO A 375 1.62 -18.11 -4.61
CA PRO A 375 0.59 -18.76 -3.80
C PRO A 375 0.30 -17.98 -2.52
N ILE A 376 -0.93 -18.03 -2.05
CA ILE A 376 -1.26 -17.62 -0.67
C ILE A 376 -0.84 -18.71 0.31
N SER A 377 -0.63 -18.36 1.58
CA SER A 377 -0.10 -19.33 2.56
C SER A 377 -0.84 -19.33 3.88
N VAL A 378 -0.90 -18.18 4.54
CA VAL A 378 -1.53 -18.05 5.86
C VAL A 378 -2.34 -16.77 5.98
N SER A 379 -3.33 -16.80 6.87
CA SER A 379 -4.15 -15.67 7.24
C SER A 379 -4.15 -15.40 8.75
N ALA A 380 -4.53 -14.18 9.08
CA ALA A 380 -4.62 -13.65 10.43
C ALA A 380 -5.82 -12.70 10.51
N SER A 381 -6.81 -13.01 11.35
CA SER A 381 -7.99 -12.18 11.56
C SER A 381 -7.85 -11.24 12.76
N GLU A 382 -7.47 -11.77 13.93
CA GLU A 382 -7.43 -10.97 15.16
C GLU A 382 -6.29 -9.93 15.18
N PRO A 383 -6.35 -8.87 16.01
CA PRO A 383 -5.23 -7.95 16.22
C PRO A 383 -4.30 -8.37 17.38
N SER A 384 -4.26 -9.66 17.73
CA SER A 384 -3.51 -10.19 18.88
C SER A 384 -2.48 -11.25 18.48
N ILE A 385 -1.34 -11.33 19.16
CA ILE A 385 -0.39 -12.46 18.96
C ILE A 385 -0.93 -13.76 19.57
N ALA A 386 -2.01 -13.69 20.35
CA ALA A 386 -2.62 -14.85 21.00
C ALA A 386 -3.14 -15.84 19.95
N ALA A 387 -3.82 -15.33 18.92
CA ALA A 387 -4.34 -16.10 17.81
C ALA A 387 -3.22 -16.69 16.94
N ALA A 388 -3.31 -17.99 16.69
CA ALA A 388 -2.45 -18.67 15.75
C ALA A 388 -2.76 -18.19 14.31
N PRO A 389 -1.77 -18.19 13.41
CA PRO A 389 -2.05 -18.01 11.99
C PRO A 389 -2.74 -19.28 11.47
N VAL A 390 -3.63 -19.12 10.50
CA VAL A 390 -4.41 -20.20 9.90
C VAL A 390 -3.91 -20.44 8.48
N ALA A 391 -3.79 -21.69 8.05
CA ALA A 391 -3.49 -21.99 6.66
C ALA A 391 -4.64 -21.45 5.79
N LEU A 392 -4.30 -20.78 4.68
CA LEU A 392 -5.28 -20.14 3.82
C LEU A 392 -5.20 -20.76 2.42
N THR A 393 -6.32 -21.29 1.94
CA THR A 393 -6.50 -21.72 0.55
C THR A 393 -7.32 -20.70 -0.25
N GLY A 394 -7.26 -20.79 -1.57
CA GLY A 394 -8.11 -19.97 -2.44
C GLY A 394 -9.59 -20.13 -2.12
N HIS A 395 -10.03 -21.37 -1.84
CA HIS A 395 -11.41 -21.67 -1.45
C HIS A 395 -11.77 -21.02 -0.11
N ASP A 396 -10.92 -21.08 0.91
CA ASP A 396 -11.16 -20.42 2.19
C ASP A 396 -11.35 -18.90 2.02
N LEU A 397 -10.53 -18.28 1.16
CA LEU A 397 -10.61 -16.86 0.87
C LEU A 397 -11.87 -16.48 0.09
N ALA A 398 -12.26 -17.32 -0.88
CA ALA A 398 -13.50 -17.14 -1.64
C ALA A 398 -14.73 -17.28 -0.73
N ASP A 399 -14.79 -18.34 0.07
CA ASP A 399 -15.88 -18.58 1.03
C ASP A 399 -15.99 -17.46 2.06
N HIS A 400 -14.86 -16.99 2.61
CA HIS A 400 -14.84 -15.83 3.51
C HIS A 400 -15.49 -14.60 2.87
N SER A 401 -15.22 -14.36 1.58
CA SER A 401 -15.73 -13.18 0.86
C SER A 401 -17.20 -13.31 0.46
N LEU A 402 -17.69 -14.53 0.26
CA LEU A 402 -19.06 -14.82 -0.14
C LEU A 402 -20.00 -15.04 1.05
N THR A 403 -19.47 -15.34 2.23
CA THR A 403 -20.25 -15.52 3.45
C THR A 403 -20.84 -14.17 3.91
N ASN A 404 -22.07 -14.19 4.43
CA ASN A 404 -22.77 -13.01 4.97
C ASN A 404 -22.87 -11.82 4.00
N LEU A 405 -22.95 -12.06 2.69
CA LEU A 405 -23.26 -11.01 1.73
C LEU A 405 -24.65 -10.41 2.03
N PRO A 406 -24.85 -9.09 1.83
CA PRO A 406 -26.13 -8.41 2.03
C PRO A 406 -27.11 -8.76 0.89
N ILE A 407 -27.49 -10.03 0.80
CA ILE A 407 -28.43 -10.53 -0.21
C ILE A 407 -29.84 -10.38 0.38
N ALA A 408 -30.54 -9.32 -0.04
CA ALA A 408 -31.87 -8.96 0.45
C ALA A 408 -33.02 -9.60 -0.35
#